data_AF-A0A8T7E253-F1
#
_entry.id   AF-A0A8T7E253-F1
#
_cell.length_a   1.000
_cell.length_b   1.000
_cell.length_c   1.000
_cell.angle_alpha   90.00
_cell.angle_beta   90.00
_cell.angle_gamma   90.00
#
_symmetry.space_group_name_H-M   'P 1'
#
loop_
_entity.id
_entity.type
_entity.pdbx_description
1 polymer ?
#
loop_
_entity_poly.entity_id
_entity_poly.type
_entity_poly.pdbx_seq_one_letter_code
_entity_poly.pdbx_strand_id
1 'polypeptide(L)'
;DGIPAHDMIRVKRYMRRYRAENRMTLTGPNCAGTISPGRAMLGIMPPNIYAQGNVGIVGRSGTLGYEAASQMKAIGIGVSTSVGIGGDPINGSSFRDILARFEEDDDTKAVVMIGEIGGPQEADAAQFFKENMSKPVIGYIAGLTAPKGRRMGHAGAIISAFGESAAEKVEILQECGVTVVPDPASFGPTVAGVLSKAAA
;
A
#
# COMPACT_ATOMS: atom_id res chain seq x y z
N ASP A 1 3.94 -16.56 -4.77
CA ASP A 1 3.89 -16.10 -6.16
C ASP A 1 3.34 -17.23 -7.03
N GLY A 2 2.83 -16.93 -8.23
CA GLY A 2 2.42 -17.93 -9.22
C GLY A 2 1.07 -18.61 -8.96
N ILE A 3 0.21 -18.03 -8.12
CA ILE A 3 -1.13 -18.59 -7.88
C ILE A 3 -2.05 -18.22 -9.06
N PRO A 4 -2.73 -19.19 -9.71
CA PRO A 4 -3.66 -18.89 -10.78
C PRO A 4 -4.78 -17.95 -10.32
N ALA A 5 -5.11 -16.95 -11.15
CA ALA A 5 -6.18 -16.00 -10.85
C ALA A 5 -7.52 -16.69 -10.51
N HIS A 6 -7.82 -17.80 -11.20
CA HIS A 6 -9.02 -18.60 -10.94
C HIS A 6 -9.07 -19.20 -9.53
N ASP A 7 -7.93 -19.59 -8.97
CA ASP A 7 -7.88 -20.12 -7.60
C ASP A 7 -8.07 -19.00 -6.58
N MET A 8 -7.51 -17.81 -6.84
CA MET A 8 -7.81 -16.63 -6.01
C MET A 8 -9.28 -16.22 -6.07
N ILE A 9 -9.95 -16.37 -7.22
CA ILE A 9 -11.42 -16.18 -7.30
C ILE A 9 -12.15 -17.15 -6.39
N ARG A 10 -11.76 -18.43 -6.38
CA ARG A 10 -12.35 -19.46 -5.50
C ARG A 10 -12.13 -19.12 -4.02
N VAL A 11 -10.92 -18.71 -3.64
CA VAL A 11 -10.58 -18.28 -2.28
C VAL A 11 -11.43 -17.08 -1.86
N LYS A 12 -11.49 -16.01 -2.67
CA LYS A 12 -12.31 -14.83 -2.36
C LYS A 12 -13.80 -15.18 -2.27
N ARG A 13 -14.30 -16.07 -3.13
CA ARG A 13 -15.69 -16.55 -3.06
C ARG A 13 -15.96 -17.30 -1.76
N TYR A 14 -15.05 -18.15 -1.31
CA TYR A 14 -15.16 -18.83 -0.03
C TYR A 14 -15.20 -17.84 1.14
N MET A 15 -14.28 -16.87 1.17
CA MET A 15 -14.23 -15.84 2.23
C MET A 15 -15.50 -14.98 2.29
N ARG A 16 -16.12 -14.70 1.13
CA ARG A 16 -17.38 -13.94 1.06
C ARG A 16 -18.60 -14.66 1.64
N ARG A 17 -18.49 -15.95 1.98
CA ARG A 17 -19.54 -16.68 2.72
C ARG A 17 -19.68 -16.20 4.17
N TYR A 18 -18.65 -15.54 4.70
CA TYR A 18 -18.64 -14.96 6.03
C TYR A 18 -19.01 -13.47 5.97
N ARG A 19 -19.78 -13.01 6.98
CA ARG A 19 -20.10 -11.59 7.22
C ARG A 19 -18.82 -10.77 7.32
N ALA A 20 -18.86 -9.50 6.94
CA ALA A 20 -17.68 -8.65 6.91
C ALA A 20 -16.98 -8.59 8.28
N GLU A 21 -17.76 -8.46 9.36
CA GLU A 21 -17.25 -8.43 10.74
C GLU A 21 -16.48 -9.69 11.16
N ASN A 22 -16.81 -10.85 10.56
CA ASN A 22 -16.25 -12.16 10.92
C ASN A 22 -15.33 -12.72 9.83
N ARG A 23 -15.07 -11.96 8.76
CA ARG A 23 -14.29 -12.43 7.62
C ARG A 23 -12.81 -12.28 7.92
N MET A 24 -12.05 -13.35 7.69
CA MET A 24 -10.59 -13.30 7.73
C MET A 24 -10.02 -12.22 6.81
N THR A 25 -8.93 -11.58 7.25
CA THR A 25 -8.09 -10.75 6.36
C THR A 25 -7.10 -11.64 5.63
N LEU A 26 -6.96 -11.44 4.32
CA LEU A 26 -6.01 -12.18 3.49
C LEU A 26 -5.07 -11.20 2.81
N THR A 27 -3.80 -11.25 3.16
CA THR A 27 -2.73 -10.50 2.48
C THR A 27 -2.09 -11.37 1.40
N GLY A 28 -1.77 -10.77 0.26
CA GLY A 28 -1.28 -11.49 -0.92
C GLY A 28 -2.40 -11.99 -1.84
N PRO A 29 -2.10 -12.94 -2.74
CA PRO A 29 -0.83 -13.64 -2.92
C PRO A 29 0.27 -12.74 -3.49
N ASN A 30 1.46 -13.30 -3.68
CA ASN A 30 2.61 -12.57 -4.25
C ASN A 30 2.97 -11.32 -3.44
N CYS A 31 3.09 -11.48 -2.12
CA CYS A 31 3.45 -10.41 -1.19
C CYS A 31 4.60 -10.84 -0.27
N ALA A 32 5.31 -9.85 0.27
CA ALA A 32 6.31 -10.07 1.30
C ALA A 32 5.70 -10.48 2.66
N GLY A 33 4.43 -10.14 2.91
CA GLY A 33 3.71 -10.46 4.14
C GLY A 33 3.31 -9.22 4.95
N THR A 34 3.30 -9.34 6.28
CA THR A 34 2.90 -8.29 7.21
C THR A 34 3.76 -8.28 8.47
N ILE A 35 4.29 -7.11 8.84
CA ILE A 35 5.12 -6.93 10.05
C ILE A 35 4.60 -5.77 10.88
N SER A 36 4.40 -6.02 12.17
CA SER A 36 4.27 -4.99 13.20
C SER A 36 5.55 -5.04 14.03
N PRO A 37 6.50 -4.11 13.83
CA PRO A 37 7.83 -4.20 14.44
C PRO A 37 7.76 -4.28 15.97
N GLY A 38 8.55 -5.18 16.56
CA GLY A 38 8.53 -5.45 18.00
C GLY A 38 7.35 -6.30 18.49
N ARG A 39 6.38 -6.64 17.63
CA ARG A 39 5.20 -7.43 17.99
C ARG A 39 5.15 -8.77 17.27
N ALA A 40 5.01 -8.76 15.94
CA ALA A 40 4.84 -9.98 15.15
C ALA A 40 5.23 -9.77 13.69
N MET A 41 5.57 -10.87 13.03
CA MET A 41 5.85 -10.91 11.60
C MET A 41 5.27 -12.18 10.97
N LEU A 42 4.54 -12.00 9.87
CA LEU A 42 4.07 -13.08 9.01
C LEU A 42 4.59 -12.82 7.60
N GLY A 43 5.64 -13.52 7.18
CA GLY A 43 6.22 -13.35 5.86
C GLY A 43 7.75 -13.35 5.86
N ILE A 44 8.33 -12.67 4.87
CA ILE A 44 9.77 -12.69 4.56
C ILE A 44 10.41 -11.30 4.59
N MET A 45 9.74 -10.30 5.18
CA MET A 45 10.31 -8.95 5.24
C MET A 45 11.54 -8.95 6.16
N PRO A 46 12.62 -8.24 5.80
CA PRO A 46 13.81 -8.17 6.64
C PRO A 46 13.50 -7.34 7.90
N PRO A 47 13.52 -7.88 9.12
CA PRO A 47 13.07 -7.13 10.30
C PRO A 47 14.00 -5.98 10.69
N ASN A 48 15.27 -6.05 10.31
CA ASN A 48 16.31 -5.08 10.68
C ASN A 48 16.15 -3.70 10.02
N ILE A 49 15.35 -3.57 8.96
CA ILE A 49 15.05 -2.24 8.35
C ILE A 49 13.88 -1.54 9.04
N TYR A 50 13.15 -2.23 9.91
CA TYR A 50 12.03 -1.65 10.63
C TYR A 50 12.45 -1.17 12.01
N ALA A 51 11.74 -0.14 12.49
CA ALA A 51 11.71 0.30 13.88
C ALA A 51 10.24 0.46 14.26
N GLN A 52 9.87 0.20 15.52
CA GLN A 52 8.50 0.40 15.99
C GLN A 52 8.18 1.90 16.01
N GLY A 53 7.00 2.29 15.55
CA GLY A 53 6.51 3.66 15.59
C GLY A 53 5.06 3.77 15.15
N ASN A 54 4.73 4.83 14.43
CA ASN A 54 3.35 5.27 14.22
C ASN A 54 2.97 5.47 12.75
N VAL A 55 3.79 5.03 11.80
CA VAL A 55 3.49 5.11 10.37
C VAL A 55 3.06 3.75 9.84
N GLY A 56 1.86 3.66 9.29
CA GLY A 56 1.39 2.49 8.56
C GLY A 56 2.02 2.45 7.16
N ILE A 57 2.35 1.25 6.65
CA ILE A 57 2.77 1.07 5.25
C ILE A 57 1.84 0.04 4.60
N VAL A 58 1.32 0.34 3.42
CA VAL A 58 0.64 -0.63 2.56
C VAL A 58 1.20 -0.56 1.15
N GLY A 59 1.53 -1.71 0.55
CA GLY A 59 2.10 -1.72 -0.80
C GLY A 59 1.93 -3.03 -1.56
N ARG A 60 1.99 -2.95 -2.89
CA ARG A 60 2.07 -4.14 -3.76
C ARG A 60 3.49 -4.69 -3.81
N SER A 61 4.46 -3.80 -4.01
CA SER A 61 5.88 -4.13 -4.07
C SER A 61 6.49 -4.23 -2.67
N GLY A 62 7.08 -5.38 -2.35
CA GLY A 62 7.83 -5.57 -1.11
C GLY A 62 9.07 -4.68 -1.04
N THR A 63 9.84 -4.60 -2.13
CA THR A 63 11.12 -3.85 -2.14
C THR A 63 10.95 -2.35 -1.98
N LEU A 64 9.91 -1.76 -2.57
CA LEU A 64 9.60 -0.35 -2.34
C LEU A 64 9.09 -0.10 -0.91
N GLY A 65 8.33 -1.04 -0.34
CA GLY A 65 7.99 -1.02 1.08
C GLY A 65 9.21 -1.08 1.99
N TYR A 66 10.23 -1.84 1.61
CA TYR A 66 11.50 -1.93 2.34
C TYR A 66 12.27 -0.62 2.27
N GLU A 67 12.31 0.00 1.10
CA GLU A 67 12.96 1.30 0.90
C GLU A 67 12.33 2.38 1.80
N ALA A 68 10.99 2.47 1.80
CA ALA A 68 10.27 3.39 2.67
C ALA A 68 10.56 3.14 4.16
N ALA A 69 10.50 1.88 4.61
CA ALA A 69 10.80 1.52 5.99
C ALA A 69 12.25 1.86 6.39
N SER A 70 13.22 1.56 5.53
CA SER A 70 14.64 1.82 5.75
C SER A 70 14.92 3.33 5.85
N GLN A 71 14.41 4.13 4.93
CA GLN A 71 14.58 5.58 4.95
C GLN A 71 13.96 6.23 6.18
N MET A 72 12.73 5.83 6.52
CA MET A 72 12.05 6.33 7.72
C MET A 72 12.84 5.97 8.98
N LYS A 73 13.30 4.72 9.10
CA LYS A 73 14.14 4.29 10.23
C LYS A 73 15.42 5.11 10.35
N ALA A 74 16.09 5.41 9.23
CA ALA A 74 17.33 6.19 9.22
C ALA A 74 17.17 7.60 9.80
N ILE A 75 15.94 8.15 9.77
CA ILE A 75 15.61 9.47 10.33
C ILE A 75 14.76 9.38 11.61
N GLY A 76 14.70 8.20 12.24
CA GLY A 76 14.02 8.00 13.53
C GLY A 76 12.49 7.90 13.45
N ILE A 77 11.92 7.73 12.26
CA ILE A 77 10.48 7.49 12.07
C ILE A 77 10.23 5.99 12.05
N GLY A 78 9.42 5.50 12.98
CA GLY A 78 9.07 4.10 13.09
C GLY A 78 7.75 3.74 12.41
N VAL A 79 7.57 2.44 12.19
CA VAL A 79 6.40 1.84 11.53
C VAL A 79 5.49 1.19 12.59
N SER A 80 4.19 1.43 12.49
CA SER A 80 3.18 0.74 13.30
C SER A 80 2.98 -0.69 12.77
N THR A 81 2.56 -0.78 11.51
CA THR A 81 2.43 -2.04 10.74
C THR A 81 2.74 -1.78 9.27
N SER A 82 3.47 -2.71 8.64
CA SER A 82 3.71 -2.74 7.19
C SER A 82 3.02 -3.95 6.57
N VAL A 83 2.22 -3.72 5.54
CA VAL A 83 1.36 -4.71 4.89
C VAL A 83 1.67 -4.78 3.39
N GLY A 84 2.20 -5.92 2.94
CA GLY A 84 2.24 -6.27 1.52
C GLY A 84 0.93 -6.88 1.06
N ILE A 85 0.17 -6.19 0.21
CA ILE A 85 -1.07 -6.74 -0.39
C ILE A 85 -0.80 -7.61 -1.62
N GLY A 86 0.39 -7.46 -2.21
CA GLY A 86 0.90 -8.26 -3.32
C GLY A 86 0.58 -7.71 -4.71
N GLY A 87 1.39 -8.14 -5.69
CA GLY A 87 1.37 -7.66 -7.08
C GLY A 87 0.39 -8.41 -8.01
N ASP A 88 -0.28 -9.44 -7.51
CA ASP A 88 -1.23 -10.21 -8.32
C ASP A 88 -2.53 -9.40 -8.57
N PRO A 89 -3.19 -9.60 -9.72
CA PRO A 89 -4.39 -8.84 -10.08
C PRO A 89 -5.59 -9.12 -9.16
N ILE A 90 -5.62 -10.31 -8.54
CA ILE A 90 -6.66 -10.72 -7.60
C ILE A 90 -6.01 -11.00 -6.24
N ASN A 91 -5.75 -9.93 -5.51
CA ASN A 91 -5.32 -9.96 -4.11
C ASN A 91 -6.48 -10.26 -3.15
N GLY A 92 -6.15 -10.72 -1.94
CA GLY A 92 -7.11 -10.94 -0.87
C GLY A 92 -7.73 -9.62 -0.40
N SER A 93 -6.89 -8.74 0.13
CA SER A 93 -7.22 -7.38 0.59
C SER A 93 -6.65 -6.33 -0.35
N SER A 94 -7.47 -5.32 -0.65
CA SER A 94 -7.11 -4.15 -1.45
C SER A 94 -6.44 -3.05 -0.61
N PHE A 95 -5.90 -2.01 -1.26
CA PHE A 95 -5.43 -0.81 -0.59
C PHE A 95 -6.51 -0.20 0.32
N ARG A 96 -7.73 -0.02 -0.21
CA ARG A 96 -8.89 0.47 0.55
C ARG A 96 -9.14 -0.35 1.82
N ASP A 97 -9.11 -1.68 1.74
CA ASP A 97 -9.35 -2.54 2.90
C ASP A 97 -8.31 -2.35 4.01
N ILE A 98 -7.05 -2.09 3.63
CA ILE A 98 -5.97 -1.85 4.59
C ILE A 98 -5.99 -0.41 5.12
N LEU A 99 -6.34 0.57 4.28
CA LEU A 99 -6.53 1.96 4.71
C LEU A 99 -7.63 2.08 5.78
N ALA A 100 -8.76 1.39 5.61
CA ALA A 100 -9.81 1.34 6.62
C ALA A 100 -9.29 0.80 7.97
N ARG A 101 -8.43 -0.22 7.95
CA ARG A 101 -7.81 -0.76 9.16
C ARG A 101 -6.83 0.21 9.81
N PHE A 102 -6.07 0.96 9.00
CA PHE A 102 -5.19 1.98 9.54
C PHE A 102 -5.94 3.18 10.12
N GLU A 103 -7.10 3.53 9.58
CA GLU A 103 -7.98 4.55 10.17
C GLU A 103 -8.46 4.12 11.57
N GLU A 104 -8.79 2.85 11.75
CA GLU A 104 -9.23 2.28 13.04
C GLU A 104 -8.07 2.03 14.04
N ASP A 105 -6.80 2.02 13.58
CA ASP A 105 -5.64 1.71 14.42
C ASP A 105 -5.10 2.94 15.15
N ASP A 106 -5.35 3.05 16.46
CA ASP A 106 -4.92 4.18 17.30
C ASP A 106 -3.39 4.41 17.31
N ASP A 107 -2.59 3.36 17.08
CA ASP A 107 -1.12 3.46 17.01
C ASP A 107 -0.65 4.12 15.71
N THR A 108 -1.48 4.10 14.67
CA THR A 108 -1.17 4.68 13.35
C THR A 108 -1.60 6.14 13.28
N LYS A 109 -0.66 7.02 12.88
CA LYS A 109 -0.87 8.48 12.74
C LYS A 109 -0.74 8.98 11.29
N ALA A 110 -0.08 8.23 10.42
CA ALA A 110 -0.01 8.50 8.99
C ALA A 110 0.16 7.18 8.24
N VAL A 111 -0.20 7.14 6.96
CA VAL A 111 -0.07 5.93 6.14
C VAL A 111 0.70 6.20 4.85
N VAL A 112 1.67 5.35 4.54
CA VAL A 112 2.35 5.32 3.24
C VAL A 112 1.69 4.26 2.36
N MET A 113 1.12 4.67 1.24
CA MET A 113 0.52 3.83 0.21
C MET A 113 1.46 3.73 -1.00
N ILE A 114 1.92 2.52 -1.32
CA ILE A 114 2.89 2.27 -2.40
C ILE A 114 2.22 1.41 -3.49
N GLY A 115 1.67 2.11 -4.47
CA GLY A 115 1.00 1.54 -5.63
C GLY A 115 1.89 1.41 -6.86
N GLU A 116 1.28 0.95 -7.95
CA GLU A 116 1.92 0.82 -9.27
C GLU A 116 0.92 1.08 -10.39
N ILE A 117 1.40 1.16 -11.64
CA ILE A 117 0.53 1.23 -12.82
C ILE A 117 -0.41 0.02 -12.95
N GLY A 118 -1.57 0.23 -13.58
CA GLY A 118 -2.52 -0.82 -13.91
C GLY A 118 -3.55 -1.11 -12.81
N GLY A 119 -4.80 -1.34 -13.21
CA GLY A 119 -5.93 -1.54 -12.31
C GLY A 119 -6.38 -0.29 -11.53
N PRO A 120 -7.56 -0.34 -10.88
CA PRO A 120 -8.20 0.83 -10.27
C PRO A 120 -7.88 1.01 -8.77
N GLN A 121 -7.20 0.06 -8.12
CA GLN A 121 -7.16 -0.03 -6.65
C GLN A 121 -6.60 1.22 -5.97
N GLU A 122 -5.61 1.88 -6.55
CA GLU A 122 -5.03 3.11 -6.01
C GLU A 122 -6.00 4.30 -6.13
N ALA A 123 -6.75 4.39 -7.22
CA ALA A 123 -7.76 5.43 -7.41
C ALA A 123 -8.94 5.22 -6.43
N ASP A 124 -9.42 3.98 -6.29
CA ASP A 124 -10.45 3.62 -5.32
C ASP A 124 -10.01 3.92 -3.88
N ALA A 125 -8.74 3.66 -3.57
CA ALA A 125 -8.16 3.96 -2.26
C ALA A 125 -8.04 5.47 -2.00
N ALA A 126 -7.69 6.26 -3.02
CA ALA A 126 -7.63 7.72 -2.93
C ALA A 126 -9.02 8.33 -2.67
N GLN A 127 -10.06 7.86 -3.35
CA GLN A 127 -11.44 8.29 -3.09
C GLN A 127 -11.89 7.90 -1.68
N PHE A 128 -11.60 6.66 -1.26
CA PHE A 128 -11.90 6.22 0.10
C PHE A 128 -11.21 7.11 1.16
N PHE A 129 -9.93 7.43 0.96
CA PHE A 129 -9.19 8.35 1.82
C PHE A 129 -9.90 9.70 1.95
N LYS A 130 -10.26 10.32 0.82
CA LYS A 130 -10.94 11.62 0.78
C LYS A 130 -12.26 11.64 1.55
N GLU A 131 -13.01 10.55 1.46
CA GLU A 131 -14.37 10.45 2.02
C GLU A 131 -14.41 9.96 3.47
N ASN A 132 -13.43 9.14 3.90
CA ASN A 132 -13.57 8.33 5.11
C ASN A 132 -12.38 8.41 6.09
N MET A 133 -11.26 9.01 5.70
CA MET A 133 -10.07 9.02 6.56
C MET A 133 -9.77 10.39 7.11
N SER A 134 -9.37 10.42 8.39
CA SER A 134 -8.81 11.61 9.04
C SER A 134 -7.28 11.58 9.04
N LYS A 135 -6.68 10.38 9.00
CA LYS A 135 -5.23 10.21 9.04
C LYS A 135 -4.61 10.52 7.68
N PRO A 136 -3.54 11.32 7.60
CA PRO A 136 -2.93 11.68 6.32
C PRO A 136 -2.35 10.45 5.60
N VAL A 137 -2.58 10.41 4.29
CA VAL A 137 -2.01 9.39 3.39
C VAL A 137 -0.94 10.02 2.50
N ILE A 138 0.20 9.34 2.43
CA ILE A 138 1.35 9.62 1.57
C ILE A 138 1.39 8.55 0.48
N GLY A 139 1.37 8.92 -0.80
CA GLY A 139 1.26 7.99 -1.92
C GLY A 139 2.50 7.96 -2.80
N TYR A 140 2.89 6.78 -3.28
CA TYR A 140 3.86 6.61 -4.37
C TYR A 140 3.27 5.69 -5.44
N ILE A 141 3.42 6.04 -6.71
CA ILE A 141 3.00 5.22 -7.85
C ILE A 141 4.22 4.83 -8.68
N ALA A 142 4.59 3.55 -8.62
CA ALA A 142 5.66 3.01 -9.44
C ALA A 142 5.27 2.94 -10.92
N GLY A 143 6.24 3.15 -11.83
CA GLY A 143 6.06 2.95 -13.26
C GLY A 143 5.78 4.23 -14.08
N LEU A 144 6.12 5.42 -13.58
CA LEU A 144 6.01 6.70 -14.34
C LEU A 144 6.73 6.68 -15.69
N THR A 145 7.84 5.94 -15.80
CA THR A 145 8.64 5.81 -17.03
C THR A 145 8.27 4.58 -17.87
N ALA A 146 7.17 3.89 -17.52
CA ALA A 146 6.78 2.67 -18.22
C ALA A 146 6.33 2.98 -19.67
N PRO A 147 6.91 2.32 -20.68
CA PRO A 147 6.46 2.47 -22.05
C PRO A 147 5.03 1.92 -22.24
N LYS A 148 4.22 2.60 -23.05
CA LYS A 148 2.85 2.18 -23.35
C LYS A 148 2.81 0.75 -23.91
N GLY A 149 1.88 -0.07 -23.41
CA GLY A 149 1.64 -1.42 -23.92
C GLY A 149 2.61 -2.51 -23.40
N ARG A 150 3.52 -2.20 -22.46
CA ARG A 150 4.35 -3.22 -21.80
C ARG A 150 3.76 -3.67 -20.47
N ARG A 151 3.77 -4.98 -20.26
CA ARG A 151 3.55 -5.60 -18.95
C ARG A 151 4.80 -5.42 -18.09
N MET A 152 4.65 -4.85 -16.89
CA MET A 152 5.73 -4.78 -15.89
C MET A 152 5.77 -6.06 -15.04
N GLY A 153 6.82 -6.23 -14.22
CA GLY A 153 7.14 -7.50 -13.54
C GLY A 153 6.02 -8.09 -12.67
N HIS A 154 5.11 -7.27 -12.13
CA HIS A 154 3.94 -7.76 -11.41
C HIS A 154 2.79 -8.11 -12.36
N ALA A 155 2.13 -9.23 -12.08
CA ALA A 155 1.11 -9.78 -12.96
C ALA A 155 -0.08 -8.85 -13.21
N GLY A 156 -0.37 -7.92 -12.27
CA GLY A 156 -1.44 -6.93 -12.34
C GLY A 156 -1.10 -5.59 -13.02
N ALA A 157 0.14 -5.38 -13.45
CA ALA A 157 0.57 -4.13 -14.09
C ALA A 157 0.22 -4.11 -15.59
N ILE A 158 -1.07 -4.10 -15.90
CA ILE A 158 -1.63 -4.00 -17.25
C ILE A 158 -2.47 -2.73 -17.33
N ILE A 159 -2.22 -1.88 -18.32
CA ILE A 159 -3.01 -0.68 -18.62
C ILE A 159 -4.06 -1.08 -19.65
N SER A 160 -5.30 -1.17 -19.23
CA SER A 160 -6.46 -1.64 -20.01
C SER A 160 -7.56 -0.59 -20.16
N ALA A 161 -7.57 0.44 -19.30
CA ALA A 161 -8.57 1.51 -19.28
C ALA A 161 -7.96 2.88 -18.96
N PHE A 162 -8.77 3.93 -19.15
CA PHE A 162 -8.49 5.29 -18.71
C PHE A 162 -8.34 5.34 -17.18
N GLY A 163 -7.38 6.13 -16.67
CA GLY A 163 -7.11 6.24 -15.22
C GLY A 163 -6.19 5.15 -14.65
N GLU A 164 -5.64 4.27 -15.48
CA GLU A 164 -4.75 3.19 -15.03
C GLU A 164 -3.26 3.48 -15.25
N SER A 165 -2.93 4.58 -15.94
CA SER A 165 -1.54 5.01 -16.10
C SER A 165 -0.98 5.62 -14.80
N ALA A 166 0.35 5.62 -14.65
CA ALA A 166 0.97 6.20 -13.45
C ALA A 166 0.64 7.68 -13.28
N ALA A 167 0.65 8.44 -14.38
CA ALA A 167 0.41 9.87 -14.37
C ALA A 167 -1.03 10.19 -13.94
N GLU A 168 -2.02 9.53 -14.54
CA GLU A 168 -3.43 9.72 -14.15
C GLU A 168 -3.67 9.32 -12.68
N LYS A 169 -3.05 8.23 -12.21
CA LYS A 169 -3.15 7.85 -10.79
C LYS A 169 -2.55 8.90 -9.87
N VAL A 170 -1.40 9.48 -10.23
CA VAL A 170 -0.78 10.57 -9.46
C VAL A 170 -1.70 11.78 -9.38
N GLU A 171 -2.32 12.17 -10.49
CA GLU A 171 -3.30 13.27 -10.54
C GLU A 171 -4.50 12.97 -9.62
N ILE A 172 -5.11 11.79 -9.74
CA ILE A 172 -6.24 11.37 -8.88
C ILE A 172 -5.86 11.40 -7.40
N LEU A 173 -4.67 10.91 -7.05
CA LEU A 173 -4.16 10.93 -5.67
C LEU A 173 -4.07 12.38 -5.15
N GLN A 174 -3.49 13.28 -5.94
CA GLN A 174 -3.35 14.69 -5.57
C GLN A 174 -4.70 15.40 -5.43
N GLU A 175 -5.66 15.14 -6.33
CA GLU A 175 -7.03 15.67 -6.25
C GLU A 175 -7.81 15.18 -5.02
N CYS A 176 -7.43 14.02 -4.49
CA CYS A 176 -7.96 13.46 -3.25
C CYS A 176 -7.24 13.97 -1.99
N GLY A 177 -6.18 14.77 -2.15
CA GLY A 177 -5.40 15.31 -1.03
C GLY A 177 -4.27 14.39 -0.54
N VAL A 178 -3.97 13.30 -1.27
CA VAL A 178 -2.82 12.43 -0.95
C VAL A 178 -1.52 13.18 -1.26
N THR A 179 -0.60 13.20 -0.29
CA THR A 179 0.73 13.76 -0.54
C THR A 179 1.54 12.78 -1.39
N VAL A 180 1.92 13.16 -2.60
CA VAL A 180 2.65 12.26 -3.51
C VAL A 180 4.16 12.36 -3.30
N VAL A 181 4.80 11.20 -3.13
CA VAL A 181 6.25 11.04 -3.10
C VAL A 181 6.77 11.13 -4.54
N PRO A 182 7.72 12.02 -4.86
CA PRO A 182 8.16 12.23 -6.25
C PRO A 182 9.00 11.06 -6.79
N ASP A 183 9.80 10.42 -5.95
CA ASP A 183 10.73 9.36 -6.33
C ASP A 183 11.05 8.42 -5.14
N PRO A 184 11.55 7.21 -5.39
CA PRO A 184 11.82 6.25 -4.32
C PRO A 184 12.82 6.71 -3.25
N ALA A 185 13.70 7.68 -3.52
CA ALA A 185 14.67 8.20 -2.55
C ALA A 185 14.05 9.24 -1.58
N SER A 186 12.80 9.63 -1.82
CA SER A 186 12.14 10.73 -1.12
C SER A 186 11.12 10.29 -0.06
N PHE A 187 10.94 8.98 0.21
CA PHE A 187 9.96 8.51 1.19
C PHE A 187 10.17 9.12 2.58
N GLY A 188 11.39 9.01 3.12
CA GLY A 188 11.70 9.51 4.48
C GLY A 188 11.39 11.01 4.63
N PRO A 189 12.00 11.89 3.81
CA PRO A 189 11.76 13.33 3.88
C PRO A 189 10.29 13.72 3.69
N THR A 190 9.57 13.08 2.76
CA THR A 190 8.14 13.38 2.54
C THR A 190 7.30 13.02 3.77
N VAL A 191 7.51 11.84 4.35
CA VAL A 191 6.77 11.42 5.55
C VAL A 191 7.08 12.35 6.74
N ALA A 192 8.35 12.71 6.95
CA ALA A 192 8.73 13.65 8.00
C ALA A 192 8.03 15.01 7.86
N GLY A 193 7.94 15.52 6.63
CA GLY A 193 7.25 16.78 6.34
C GLY A 193 5.74 16.72 6.64
N VAL A 194 5.09 15.59 6.34
CA VAL A 194 3.66 15.40 6.63
C VAL A 194 3.41 15.28 8.14
N LEU A 195 4.21 14.47 8.86
CA LEU A 195 4.08 14.34 10.31
C LEU A 195 4.32 15.67 11.05
N SER A 196 5.26 16.48 10.57
CA SER A 196 5.54 17.80 11.16
C SER A 196 4.36 18.76 11.01
N LYS A 197 3.66 18.73 9.87
CA LYS A 197 2.47 19.58 9.64
C LYS A 197 1.25 19.12 10.44
N ALA A 198 1.10 17.82 10.66
CA ALA A 198 -0.01 17.27 11.44
C ALA A 198 0.14 17.52 12.95
N ALA A 199 1.35 17.79 13.43
CA ALA A 199 1.63 18.11 14.83
C ALA A 199 1.52 19.61 15.16
N ALA A 200 1.37 20.47 14.14
CA ALA A 200 1.24 21.92 14.26
C ALA A 200 -0.23 22.34 14.29
#